data_AF-A0A3R7ERN6-F1
#
_entry.id   AF-A0A3R7ERN6-F1
#
_cell.length_a   1.000
_cell.length_b   1.000
_cell.length_c   1.000
_cell.angle_alpha   90.00
_cell.angle_beta   90.00
_cell.angle_gamma   90.00
#
_symmetry.space_group_name_H-M   'P 1'
#
loop_
_entity.id
_entity.type
_entity.pdbx_description
1 polymer ?
#
loop_
_entity_poly.entity_id
_entity_poly.type
_entity_poly.pdbx_seq_one_letter_code
_entity_poly.pdbx_strand_id
1 'polypeptide(L)'
;MHSNMGKLGVTAVFGAIMIYIFSLVGFFLLQAELESEDHTVSHCSTLLQCYTTYIRYGLLSGGGIGDYISSTLNHELEFDNPERYFERLGYDMAFFVVVITLFLNMIQGIIIDAFTSVREQTETKAALKRERCLVCNRSRSAIELEGVESGLLNNFARHTQDEHNFFHYFYYIQHVTAKDPKDLNGIESYVVDKLKTQDMTWIPRV
;
A
#
# COMPACT_ATOMS: atom_id res chain seq x y z
N MET A 1 2.81 -3.43 -6.61
CA MET A 1 1.96 -4.05 -5.56
C MET A 1 2.75 -4.81 -4.49
N HIS A 2 3.91 -5.41 -4.80
CA HIS A 2 4.72 -6.17 -3.82
C HIS A 2 5.37 -5.36 -2.67
N SER A 3 5.54 -4.03 -2.81
CA SER A 3 6.33 -3.22 -1.87
C SER A 3 5.78 -3.18 -0.43
N ASN A 4 4.45 -3.15 -0.27
CA ASN A 4 3.84 -2.89 1.06
C ASN A 4 3.38 -4.16 1.79
N MET A 5 3.45 -5.33 1.16
CA MET A 5 3.06 -6.60 1.77
C MET A 5 4.03 -7.00 2.89
N GLY A 6 5.31 -6.64 2.76
CA GLY A 6 6.31 -6.83 3.83
C GLY A 6 6.03 -5.97 5.06
N LYS A 7 5.68 -4.70 4.87
CA LYS A 7 5.34 -3.77 5.97
C LYS A 7 4.11 -4.27 6.74
N LEU A 8 3.03 -4.61 6.02
CA LEU A 8 1.82 -5.16 6.62
C LEU A 8 2.08 -6.47 7.37
N GLY A 9 2.90 -7.36 6.80
CA GLY A 9 3.27 -8.62 7.45
C GLY A 9 4.03 -8.41 8.76
N VAL A 10 5.03 -7.53 8.78
CA VAL A 10 5.78 -7.19 10.00
C VAL A 10 4.87 -6.57 11.06
N THR A 11 3.98 -5.65 10.67
CA THR A 11 3.00 -5.06 11.58
C THR A 11 2.03 -6.11 12.13
N ALA A 12 1.55 -7.03 11.31
CA ALA A 12 0.67 -8.11 11.76
C ALA A 12 1.36 -9.03 12.78
N VAL A 13 2.63 -9.39 12.56
CA VAL A 13 3.43 -10.18 13.52
C VAL A 13 3.62 -9.40 14.82
N PHE A 14 3.93 -8.11 14.75
CA PHE A 14 4.05 -7.26 15.93
C PHE A 14 2.73 -7.22 16.72
N GLY A 15 1.59 -7.03 16.07
CA GLY A 15 0.27 -7.08 16.71
C GLY A 15 -0.05 -8.41 17.35
N ALA A 16 0.27 -9.52 16.68
CA ALA A 16 0.12 -10.86 17.24
C ALA A 16 0.93 -11.03 18.53
N ILE A 17 2.17 -10.54 18.57
CA ILE A 17 3.02 -10.55 19.78
C ILE A 17 2.41 -9.69 20.89
N MET A 18 1.90 -8.49 20.57
CA MET A 18 1.25 -7.63 21.56
C MET A 18 0.02 -8.30 22.18
N ILE A 19 -0.86 -8.84 21.35
CA ILE A 19 -2.07 -9.56 21.79
C ILE A 19 -1.67 -10.78 22.63
N TYR A 20 -0.58 -11.47 22.25
CA TYR A 20 -0.07 -12.60 23.02
C TYR A 20 0.40 -12.19 24.42
N ILE A 21 1.11 -11.07 24.55
CA ILE A 21 1.53 -10.52 25.86
C ILE A 21 0.31 -10.21 26.73
N PHE A 22 -0.70 -9.52 26.19
CA PHE A 22 -1.94 -9.27 26.94
C PHE A 22 -2.62 -10.60 27.31
N SER A 23 -2.73 -11.55 26.39
CA SER A 23 -3.33 -12.86 26.70
C SER A 23 -2.59 -13.63 27.80
N LEU A 24 -1.26 -13.51 27.89
CA LEU A 24 -0.46 -14.09 28.97
C LEU A 24 -0.77 -13.44 30.31
N VAL A 25 -0.82 -12.10 30.34
CA VAL A 25 -1.16 -11.35 31.55
C VAL A 25 -2.58 -11.69 32.00
N GLY A 26 -3.55 -11.71 31.08
CA GLY A 26 -4.92 -12.12 31.36
C GLY A 26 -5.03 -13.56 31.86
N PHE A 27 -4.26 -14.49 31.28
CA PHE A 27 -4.25 -15.89 31.70
C PHE A 27 -3.69 -16.09 33.13
N PHE A 28 -2.68 -15.31 33.55
CA PHE A 28 -2.11 -15.47 34.89
C PHE A 28 -2.77 -14.62 35.98
N LEU A 29 -3.26 -13.42 35.64
CA LEU A 29 -3.80 -12.47 36.61
C LEU A 29 -5.34 -12.45 36.62
N LEU A 30 -5.99 -12.64 35.46
CA LEU A 30 -7.45 -12.52 35.31
C LEU A 30 -8.14 -13.85 34.98
N GLN A 31 -7.50 -15.00 35.24
CA GLN A 31 -8.06 -16.31 34.87
C GLN A 31 -9.49 -16.52 35.40
N ALA A 32 -9.71 -16.17 36.67
CA ALA A 32 -11.01 -16.33 37.31
C ALA A 32 -12.13 -15.50 36.67
N GLU A 33 -11.79 -14.41 35.96
CA GLU A 33 -12.77 -13.55 35.29
C GLU A 33 -12.99 -13.93 33.82
N LEU A 34 -12.15 -14.79 33.27
CA LEU A 34 -12.23 -15.26 31.88
C LEU A 34 -12.91 -16.64 31.78
N GLU A 35 -13.37 -17.18 32.91
CA GLU A 35 -14.19 -18.39 33.00
C GLU A 35 -15.66 -18.00 33.13
N SER A 36 -16.59 -18.70 32.46
CA SER A 36 -18.02 -18.44 32.62
C SER A 36 -18.54 -18.91 33.98
N GLU A 37 -19.47 -18.19 34.62
CA GLU A 37 -20.11 -18.59 35.89
C GLU A 37 -20.69 -20.02 35.89
N ASP A 38 -21.23 -20.48 34.76
CA ASP A 38 -21.80 -21.83 34.63
C ASP A 38 -20.75 -22.94 34.39
N HIS A 39 -19.46 -22.60 34.27
CA HIS A 39 -18.35 -23.48 33.85
C HIS A 39 -18.60 -24.30 32.57
N THR A 40 -19.66 -24.00 31.82
CA THR A 40 -20.03 -24.73 30.59
C THR A 40 -19.17 -24.32 29.41
N VAL A 41 -18.58 -23.12 29.43
CA VAL A 41 -17.69 -22.61 28.38
C VAL A 41 -16.47 -21.91 28.98
N SER A 42 -15.35 -22.62 29.11
CA SER A 42 -14.07 -22.01 29.51
C SER A 42 -13.29 -21.54 28.28
N HIS A 43 -13.17 -20.22 28.11
CA HIS A 43 -12.45 -19.61 26.99
C HIS A 43 -10.96 -19.34 27.27
N CYS A 44 -10.50 -19.58 28.50
CA CYS A 44 -9.09 -19.45 28.93
C CYS A 44 -8.59 -20.65 29.75
N SER A 45 -9.11 -21.87 29.55
CA SER A 45 -8.59 -23.07 30.24
C SER A 45 -7.16 -23.45 29.80
N THR A 46 -6.81 -23.12 28.56
CA THR A 46 -5.46 -23.29 28.01
C THR A 46 -4.97 -21.96 27.44
N LEU A 47 -3.64 -21.76 27.46
CA LEU A 47 -3.04 -20.55 26.92
C LEU A 47 -3.42 -20.31 25.45
N LEU A 48 -3.50 -21.38 24.66
CA LEU A 48 -3.90 -21.28 23.25
C LEU A 48 -5.35 -20.81 23.10
N GLN A 49 -6.29 -21.37 23.88
CA GLN A 49 -7.67 -20.90 23.89
C GLN A 49 -7.74 -19.44 24.29
N CYS A 50 -7.04 -19.05 25.36
CA CYS A 50 -7.02 -17.67 25.84
C CYS A 50 -6.50 -16.71 24.76
N TYR A 51 -5.39 -17.04 24.11
CA TYR A 51 -4.87 -16.25 23.00
C TYR A 51 -5.87 -16.12 21.85
N THR A 52 -6.54 -17.21 21.45
CA THR A 52 -7.55 -17.15 20.38
C THR A 52 -8.80 -16.35 20.78
N THR A 53 -9.17 -16.35 22.06
CA THR A 53 -10.25 -15.53 22.63
C THR A 53 -9.89 -14.05 22.54
N TYR A 54 -8.65 -13.67 22.86
CA TYR A 54 -8.16 -12.30 22.73
C TYR A 54 -8.09 -11.84 21.26
N ILE A 55 -7.69 -12.71 20.32
CA ILE A 55 -7.74 -12.37 18.90
C ILE A 55 -9.18 -12.16 18.45
N ARG A 56 -10.09 -13.07 18.81
CA ARG A 56 -11.46 -13.05 18.30
C ARG A 56 -12.29 -11.97 18.97
N TYR A 57 -12.47 -12.06 20.28
CA TYR A 57 -13.34 -11.17 21.02
C TYR A 57 -12.63 -9.89 21.45
N GLY A 58 -11.34 -9.98 21.79
CA GLY A 58 -10.55 -8.79 22.11
C GLY A 58 -10.47 -7.80 20.94
N LEU A 59 -10.31 -8.25 19.69
CA LEU A 59 -10.27 -7.35 18.52
C LEU A 59 -11.63 -6.96 17.95
N LEU A 60 -12.63 -7.85 18.01
CA LEU A 60 -13.93 -7.62 17.38
C LEU A 60 -14.93 -6.90 18.29
N SER A 61 -14.80 -7.03 19.62
CA SER A 61 -15.62 -6.28 20.55
C SER A 61 -15.19 -4.82 20.58
N GLY A 62 -16.14 -3.90 20.39
CA GLY A 62 -15.86 -2.47 20.19
C GLY A 62 -15.12 -1.81 21.35
N GLY A 63 -15.29 -2.31 22.59
CA GLY A 63 -14.56 -1.87 23.78
C GLY A 63 -13.34 -2.71 24.15
N GLY A 64 -12.92 -3.66 23.30
CA GLY A 64 -11.81 -4.56 23.57
C GLY A 64 -12.20 -5.75 24.46
N ILE A 65 -11.21 -6.36 25.12
CA ILE A 65 -11.44 -7.56 25.94
C ILE A 65 -12.31 -7.29 27.19
N GLY A 66 -12.20 -6.11 27.79
CA GLY A 66 -12.99 -5.73 28.97
C GLY A 66 -14.50 -5.70 28.70
N ASP A 67 -14.89 -5.28 27.49
CA ASP A 67 -16.26 -5.31 27.02
C ASP A 67 -16.78 -6.75 26.89
N TYR A 68 -15.95 -7.67 26.38
CA TYR A 68 -16.31 -9.08 26.31
C TYR A 68 -16.48 -9.71 27.71
N ILE A 69 -15.55 -9.45 28.63
CA ILE A 69 -15.63 -9.97 30.01
C ILE A 69 -16.88 -9.44 30.71
N SER A 70 -17.17 -8.14 30.58
CA SER A 70 -18.30 -7.52 31.27
C SER A 70 -19.65 -7.89 30.65
N SER A 71 -19.77 -7.86 29.32
CA SER A 71 -21.05 -8.05 28.62
C SER A 71 -21.40 -9.51 28.32
N THR A 72 -20.41 -10.36 28.04
CA THR A 72 -20.63 -11.74 27.60
C THR A 72 -20.43 -12.73 28.72
N LEU A 73 -19.45 -12.50 29.61
CA LEU A 73 -19.21 -13.36 30.77
C LEU A 73 -19.97 -12.88 32.02
N ASN A 74 -20.70 -11.76 31.94
CA ASN A 74 -21.45 -11.13 33.04
C ASN A 74 -20.57 -10.82 34.28
N HIS A 75 -19.26 -10.72 34.09
CA HIS A 75 -18.35 -10.33 35.15
C HIS A 75 -18.20 -8.82 35.14
N GLU A 76 -19.20 -8.10 35.68
CA GLU A 76 -19.15 -6.65 35.75
C GLU A 76 -18.01 -6.16 36.66
N LEU A 77 -17.52 -4.94 36.41
CA LEU A 77 -16.52 -4.30 37.27
C LEU A 77 -17.19 -3.82 38.56
N GLU A 78 -17.25 -4.69 39.56
CA GLU A 78 -17.77 -4.36 40.88
C GLU A 78 -16.72 -3.67 41.77
N PHE A 79 -17.15 -2.66 42.53
CA PHE A 79 -16.29 -1.91 43.48
C PHE A 79 -16.06 -2.63 44.83
N ASP A 80 -16.55 -3.86 44.99
CA ASP A 80 -16.45 -4.61 46.25
C ASP A 80 -14.99 -4.79 46.72
N ASN A 81 -14.08 -5.00 45.76
CA ASN A 81 -12.65 -5.08 46.00
C ASN A 81 -11.91 -3.95 45.24
N PRO A 82 -11.57 -2.83 45.91
CA PRO A 82 -11.02 -1.66 45.22
C PRO A 82 -9.67 -1.94 44.53
N GLU A 83 -8.83 -2.80 45.11
CA GLU A 83 -7.53 -3.16 44.49
C GLU A 83 -7.73 -3.87 43.15
N ARG A 84 -8.59 -4.89 43.12
CA ARG A 84 -8.90 -5.68 41.92
C ARG A 84 -9.66 -4.87 40.88
N TYR A 85 -10.53 -3.96 41.32
CA TYR A 85 -11.22 -3.03 40.44
C TYR A 85 -10.22 -2.16 39.64
N PHE A 86 -9.26 -1.53 40.32
CA PHE A 86 -8.28 -0.67 39.64
C PHE A 86 -7.31 -1.47 38.76
N GLU A 87 -6.92 -2.67 39.17
CA GLU A 87 -6.11 -3.57 38.36
C GLU A 87 -6.81 -3.91 37.04
N ARG A 88 -8.06 -4.37 37.11
CA ARG A 88 -8.84 -4.70 35.92
C ARG A 88 -9.13 -3.49 35.04
N LEU A 89 -9.53 -2.36 35.64
CA LEU A 89 -9.78 -1.12 34.89
C LEU A 89 -8.52 -0.67 34.14
N GLY A 90 -7.37 -0.69 34.82
CA GLY A 90 -6.08 -0.34 34.20
C GLY A 90 -5.73 -1.29 33.05
N TYR A 91 -5.97 -2.59 33.24
CA TYR A 91 -5.74 -3.61 32.22
C TYR A 91 -6.63 -3.43 30.98
N ASP A 92 -7.94 -3.27 31.17
CA ASP A 92 -8.91 -3.09 30.09
C ASP A 92 -8.63 -1.80 29.29
N MET A 93 -8.34 -0.70 29.98
CA MET A 93 -7.97 0.57 29.37
C MET A 93 -6.65 0.47 28.59
N ALA A 94 -5.65 -0.23 29.14
CA ALA A 94 -4.38 -0.44 28.46
C ALA A 94 -4.56 -1.25 27.18
N PHE A 95 -5.35 -2.33 27.22
CA PHE A 95 -5.65 -3.12 26.03
C PHE A 95 -6.38 -2.27 24.96
N PHE A 96 -7.39 -1.49 25.37
CA PHE A 96 -8.15 -0.64 24.44
C PHE A 96 -7.26 0.42 23.77
N VAL A 97 -6.42 1.13 24.53
CA VAL A 97 -5.54 2.16 23.96
C VAL A 97 -4.49 1.53 23.06
N VAL A 98 -3.81 0.48 23.53
CA VAL A 98 -2.66 -0.09 22.83
C VAL A 98 -3.06 -0.90 21.60
N VAL A 99 -4.03 -1.81 21.74
CA VAL A 99 -4.40 -2.76 20.69
C VAL A 99 -5.50 -2.22 19.78
N ILE A 100 -6.55 -1.62 20.33
CA ILE A 100 -7.66 -1.13 19.50
C ILE A 100 -7.31 0.23 18.91
N THR A 101 -6.93 1.19 19.74
CA THR A 101 -6.71 2.57 19.26
C THR A 101 -5.40 2.71 18.51
N LEU A 102 -4.25 2.32 19.06
CA LEU A 102 -2.97 2.56 18.41
C LEU A 102 -2.71 1.57 17.27
N PHE A 103 -2.83 0.27 17.53
CA PHE A 103 -2.45 -0.75 16.55
C PHE A 103 -3.38 -0.79 15.31
N LEU A 104 -4.71 -0.72 15.47
CA LEU A 104 -5.61 -0.70 14.31
C LEU A 104 -5.46 0.60 13.48
N ASN A 105 -5.26 1.75 14.12
CA ASN A 105 -5.02 3.01 13.40
C ASN A 105 -3.66 3.00 12.68
N MET A 106 -2.64 2.33 13.23
CA MET A 106 -1.37 2.12 12.54
C MET A 106 -1.56 1.31 11.25
N ILE A 107 -2.34 0.23 11.27
CA ILE A 107 -2.64 -0.57 10.07
C ILE A 107 -3.33 0.29 9.01
N GLN A 108 -4.35 1.07 9.39
CA GLN A 108 -5.04 1.97 8.47
C GLN A 108 -4.09 3.02 7.89
N GLY A 109 -3.18 3.57 8.71
CA GLY A 109 -2.15 4.50 8.27
C GLY A 109 -1.23 3.91 7.20
N ILE A 110 -0.77 2.67 7.37
CA ILE A 110 0.07 1.97 6.37
C ILE A 110 -0.69 1.77 5.05
N ILE A 111 -1.98 1.44 5.12
CA ILE A 111 -2.82 1.25 3.94
C ILE A 111 -3.01 2.58 3.20
N ILE A 112 -3.27 3.68 3.91
CA ILE A 112 -3.42 5.02 3.31
C ILE A 112 -2.12 5.49 2.68
N ASP A 113 -0.97 5.28 3.33
CA ASP A 113 0.35 5.58 2.77
C ASP A 113 0.60 4.82 1.46
N ALA A 114 0.23 3.54 1.43
CA ALA A 114 0.34 2.72 0.23
C ALA A 114 -0.47 3.31 -0.94
N PHE A 115 -1.74 3.66 -0.73
CA PHE A 115 -2.56 4.27 -1.78
C PHE A 115 -2.06 5.65 -2.20
N THR A 116 -1.58 6.45 -1.25
CA THR A 116 -1.02 7.78 -1.51
C THR A 116 0.21 7.69 -2.40
N SER A 117 1.13 6.76 -2.11
CA SER A 117 2.33 6.55 -2.92
C SER A 117 2.02 6.10 -4.37
N VAL A 118 1.01 5.24 -4.56
CA VAL A 118 0.57 4.81 -5.91
C VAL A 118 0.00 5.98 -6.69
N ARG A 119 -0.78 6.84 -6.02
CA ARG A 119 -1.33 8.05 -6.63
C ARG A 119 -0.22 9.02 -7.02
N GLU A 120 0.75 9.26 -6.14
CA GLU A 120 1.88 10.15 -6.40
C GLU A 120 2.72 9.66 -7.59
N GLN A 121 2.97 8.36 -7.70
CA GLN A 121 3.66 7.80 -8.87
C GLN A 121 2.89 8.03 -10.17
N THR A 122 1.55 7.95 -10.12
CA THR A 122 0.70 8.18 -11.28
C THR A 122 0.73 9.65 -11.70
N GLU A 123 0.61 10.57 -10.74
CA GLU A 123 0.72 12.01 -10.99
C GLU A 123 2.10 12.41 -11.48
N THR A 124 3.17 11.84 -10.91
CA THR A 124 4.55 12.12 -11.35
C THR A 124 4.75 11.70 -12.81
N LYS A 125 4.28 10.52 -13.21
CA LYS A 125 4.32 10.07 -14.61
C LYS A 125 3.50 10.98 -15.54
N ALA A 126 2.32 11.41 -15.08
CA ALA A 126 1.48 12.34 -15.84
C ALA A 126 2.15 13.71 -15.98
N ALA A 127 2.79 14.22 -14.94
CA ALA A 127 3.53 15.48 -14.94
C ALA A 127 4.72 15.43 -15.91
N LEU A 128 5.53 14.37 -15.87
CA LEU A 128 6.64 14.17 -16.81
C LEU A 128 6.18 14.22 -18.27
N LYS A 129 5.05 13.58 -18.59
CA LYS A 129 4.45 13.62 -19.94
C LYS A 129 3.98 15.03 -20.34
N ARG A 130 3.55 15.86 -19.39
CA ARG A 130 3.14 17.26 -19.65
C ARG A 130 4.32 18.21 -19.78
N GLU A 131 5.46 17.88 -19.19
CA GLU A 131 6.63 18.78 -19.10
C GLU A 131 7.72 18.48 -20.11
N ARG A 132 7.82 17.26 -20.64
CA ARG A 132 8.89 16.85 -21.55
C ARG A 132 8.34 15.95 -22.66
N CYS A 133 8.96 16.02 -23.82
CA CYS A 133 8.67 15.08 -24.90
C CYS A 133 9.30 13.71 -24.57
N LEU A 134 8.51 12.63 -24.67
CA LEU A 134 8.97 11.27 -24.34
C LEU A 134 10.02 10.71 -25.32
N VAL A 135 10.04 11.21 -26.55
CA VAL A 135 10.96 10.75 -27.60
C VAL A 135 12.31 11.45 -27.48
N CYS A 136 12.31 12.78 -27.53
CA CYS A 136 13.55 13.56 -27.55
C CYS A 136 13.98 14.11 -26.20
N ASN A 137 13.18 13.97 -25.12
CA ASN A 137 13.47 14.46 -23.76
C ASN A 137 13.65 15.99 -23.61
N ARG A 138 13.36 16.79 -24.65
CA ARG A 138 13.35 18.26 -24.55
C ARG A 138 12.19 18.73 -23.66
N SER A 139 12.43 19.79 -22.90
CA SER A 139 11.39 20.42 -22.07
C SER A 139 10.34 21.10 -22.93
N ARG A 140 9.12 21.13 -22.42
CA ARG A 140 8.00 21.86 -23.01
C ARG A 140 8.34 23.32 -23.23
N SER A 141 8.99 23.96 -22.27
CA SER A 141 9.43 25.36 -22.39
C SER A 141 10.35 25.59 -23.59
N ALA A 142 11.31 24.70 -23.85
CA ALA A 142 12.22 24.83 -24.98
C ALA A 142 11.51 24.65 -26.33
N ILE A 143 10.56 23.70 -26.41
CA ILE A 143 9.79 23.43 -27.63
C ILE A 143 8.77 24.54 -27.91
N GLU A 144 8.12 25.08 -26.87
CA GLU A 144 7.19 26.21 -27.03
C GLU A 144 7.93 27.49 -27.47
N LEU A 145 9.13 27.75 -26.92
CA LEU A 145 9.94 28.90 -27.30
C LEU A 145 10.31 28.87 -28.80
N GLU A 146 10.79 27.73 -29.28
CA GLU A 146 11.11 27.51 -30.70
C GLU A 146 9.87 27.66 -31.60
N GLY A 147 8.70 27.25 -31.09
CA GLY A 147 7.42 27.49 -31.74
C GLY A 147 7.12 28.97 -31.90
N VAL A 148 7.27 29.75 -30.83
CA VAL A 148 7.03 31.20 -30.85
C VAL A 148 7.97 31.91 -31.82
N GLU A 149 9.26 31.55 -31.85
CA GLU A 149 10.24 32.09 -32.82
C GLU A 149 9.83 31.80 -34.27
N SER A 150 9.14 30.69 -34.49
CA SER A 150 8.64 30.24 -35.80
C SER A 150 7.20 30.68 -36.10
N GLY A 151 6.58 31.52 -35.26
CA GLY A 151 5.21 32.02 -35.43
C GLY A 151 4.10 31.01 -35.14
N LEU A 152 4.42 29.94 -34.40
CA LEU A 152 3.54 28.83 -34.07
C LEU A 152 3.08 28.90 -32.61
N LEU A 153 1.79 28.67 -32.37
CA LEU A 153 1.21 28.55 -31.03
C LEU A 153 0.98 27.06 -30.70
N ASN A 154 1.05 26.72 -29.41
CA ASN A 154 0.88 25.34 -28.90
C ASN A 154 1.83 24.34 -29.57
N ASN A 155 3.09 24.71 -29.74
CA ASN A 155 4.05 23.92 -30.50
C ASN A 155 4.37 22.59 -29.81
N PHE A 156 4.28 22.51 -28.49
CA PHE A 156 4.50 21.25 -27.77
C PHE A 156 3.45 20.18 -28.12
N ALA A 157 2.19 20.58 -28.30
CA ALA A 157 1.13 19.65 -28.68
C ALA A 157 1.38 19.08 -30.08
N ARG A 158 1.71 19.95 -31.04
CA ARG A 158 2.08 19.55 -32.41
C ARG A 158 3.31 18.65 -32.44
N HIS A 159 4.37 19.05 -31.74
CA HIS A 159 5.59 18.27 -31.62
C HIS A 159 5.31 16.85 -31.09
N THR A 160 4.45 16.70 -30.09
CA THR A 160 4.16 15.37 -29.49
C THR A 160 3.10 14.56 -30.24
N GLN A 161 2.26 15.18 -31.06
CA GLN A 161 1.18 14.50 -31.81
C GLN A 161 1.54 14.19 -33.27
N ASP A 162 2.35 15.04 -33.90
CA ASP A 162 2.66 14.97 -35.32
C ASP A 162 4.11 14.50 -35.56
N GLU A 163 5.09 15.15 -34.92
CA GLU A 163 6.52 14.88 -35.14
C GLU A 163 7.00 13.67 -34.33
N HIS A 164 6.79 13.72 -33.02
CA HIS A 164 7.26 12.76 -32.02
C HIS A 164 6.10 11.98 -31.41
N ASN A 165 5.16 11.55 -32.24
CA ASN A 165 4.08 10.67 -31.83
C ASN A 165 4.61 9.29 -31.47
N PHE A 166 4.48 8.90 -30.20
CA PHE A 166 4.95 7.61 -29.70
C PHE A 166 4.42 6.41 -30.50
N PHE A 167 3.15 6.43 -30.92
CA PHE A 167 2.55 5.32 -31.66
C PHE A 167 3.07 5.21 -33.09
N HIS A 168 3.47 6.33 -33.71
CA HIS A 168 4.08 6.29 -35.04
C HIS A 168 5.40 5.50 -35.02
N TYR A 169 6.20 5.63 -33.96
CA TYR A 169 7.41 4.80 -33.80
C TYR A 169 7.08 3.32 -33.69
N PHE A 170 6.05 2.96 -32.90
CA PHE A 170 5.59 1.57 -32.77
C PHE A 170 5.13 1.00 -34.12
N TYR A 171 4.27 1.72 -34.85
CA TYR A 171 3.81 1.30 -36.17
C TYR A 171 4.94 1.23 -37.19
N TYR A 172 5.89 2.15 -37.13
CA TYR A 172 7.05 2.15 -38.03
C TYR A 172 7.94 0.94 -37.80
N ILE A 173 8.22 0.57 -36.55
CA ILE A 173 8.97 -0.65 -36.21
C ILE A 173 8.27 -1.89 -36.78
N GLN A 174 6.95 -2.00 -36.59
CA GLN A 174 6.17 -3.11 -37.14
C GLN A 174 6.21 -3.12 -38.68
N HIS A 175 6.09 -1.95 -39.31
CA HIS A 175 6.13 -1.79 -40.76
C HIS A 175 7.47 -2.28 -41.35
N VAL A 176 8.60 -1.77 -40.84
CA VAL A 176 9.92 -2.12 -41.39
C VAL A 176 10.32 -3.57 -41.10
N THR A 177 9.80 -4.16 -40.02
CA THR A 177 10.06 -5.56 -39.67
C THR A 177 9.25 -6.53 -40.54
N ALA A 178 8.05 -6.13 -40.98
CA ALA A 178 7.17 -6.96 -41.80
C ALA A 178 7.45 -6.85 -43.31
N LYS A 179 8.17 -5.81 -43.74
CA LYS A 179 8.49 -5.54 -45.15
C LYS A 179 9.59 -6.48 -45.65
N ASP A 180 9.54 -6.86 -46.94
CA ASP A 180 10.59 -7.70 -47.55
C ASP A 180 11.94 -6.95 -47.50
N PRO A 181 13.04 -7.60 -47.06
CA PRO A 181 14.35 -6.98 -47.01
C PRO A 181 14.83 -6.35 -48.32
N LYS A 182 14.34 -6.84 -49.48
CA LYS A 182 14.68 -6.29 -50.81
C LYS A 182 13.93 -5.01 -51.14
N ASP A 183 12.81 -4.75 -50.47
CA ASP A 183 11.96 -3.57 -50.68
C ASP A 183 12.26 -2.43 -49.70
N LEU A 184 13.20 -2.64 -48.76
CA LEU A 184 13.63 -1.62 -47.82
C LEU A 184 14.42 -0.52 -48.54
N ASN A 185 14.08 0.73 -48.27
CA ASN A 185 14.93 1.85 -48.67
C ASN A 185 16.15 1.98 -47.75
N GLY A 186 17.07 2.91 -48.05
CA GLY A 186 18.31 3.07 -47.28
C GLY A 186 18.10 3.45 -45.81
N ILE A 187 17.10 4.29 -45.52
CA ILE A 187 16.78 4.72 -44.14
C ILE A 187 16.14 3.56 -43.37
N GLU A 188 15.19 2.86 -43.99
CA GLU A 188 14.54 1.68 -43.40
C GLU A 188 15.58 0.58 -43.12
N SER A 189 16.51 0.35 -44.06
CA SER A 189 17.61 -0.61 -43.89
C SER A 189 18.51 -0.22 -42.72
N TYR A 190 18.84 1.07 -42.58
CA TYR A 190 19.60 1.59 -41.44
C TYR A 190 18.86 1.35 -40.12
N VAL A 191 17.57 1.66 -40.04
CA VAL A 191 16.77 1.43 -38.81
C VAL A 191 16.67 -0.06 -38.49
N VAL A 192 16.47 -0.93 -39.49
CA VAL A 192 16.42 -2.39 -39.30
C VAL A 192 17.75 -2.93 -38.75
N ASP A 193 18.89 -2.44 -39.25
CA ASP A 193 20.21 -2.82 -38.73
C ASP A 193 20.38 -2.39 -37.26
N LYS A 194 19.94 -1.17 -36.93
CA LYS A 194 19.94 -0.65 -35.56
C LYS A 194 19.03 -1.45 -34.63
N LEU A 195 17.84 -1.85 -35.09
CA LEU A 195 16.94 -2.72 -34.34
C LEU A 195 17.55 -4.10 -34.07
N LYS A 196 18.23 -4.71 -35.05
CA LYS A 196 18.92 -6.01 -34.90
C LYS A 196 20.05 -5.95 -33.88
N THR A 197 20.78 -4.84 -33.85
CA THR A 197 21.90 -4.62 -32.92
C THR A 197 21.45 -4.05 -31.56
N GLN A 198 20.14 -3.86 -31.37
CA GLN A 198 19.55 -3.22 -30.19
C GLN A 198 20.11 -1.80 -29.92
N ASP A 199 20.57 -1.12 -30.96
CA ASP A 199 21.07 0.24 -30.90
C ASP A 199 19.92 1.25 -31.09
N MET A 200 19.66 2.09 -30.09
CA MET A 200 18.60 3.09 -30.09
C MET A 200 19.09 4.49 -30.54
N THR A 201 20.24 4.60 -31.22
CA THR A 201 20.78 5.89 -31.70
C THR A 201 19.98 6.50 -32.85
N TRP A 202 19.13 5.73 -33.51
CA TRP A 202 18.21 6.22 -34.55
C TRP A 202 17.03 7.05 -33.99
N ILE A 203 16.73 6.95 -32.69
CA ILE A 203 15.73 7.77 -32.03
C ILE A 203 16.38 9.13 -31.67
N PRO A 204 15.72 10.28 -31.95
CA PRO A 204 16.26 11.59 -31.62
C PRO A 204 16.59 11.73 -30.13
N ARG A 205 17.76 12.26 -29.80
CA ARG A 205 18.18 12.60 -28.43
C ARG A 205 18.65 14.06 -28.41
N VAL A 206 18.56 14.70 -27.24
CA VAL A 206 19.20 16.00 -26.98
C VAL A 206 20.71 15.86 -26.98
#